data_AF-A0A945YSK9-F1
#
_entry.id   AF-A0A945YSK9-F1
#
_cell.length_a   1.000
_cell.length_b   1.000
_cell.length_c   1.000
_cell.angle_alpha   90.00
_cell.angle_beta   90.00
_cell.angle_gamma   90.00
#
_symmetry.space_group_name_H-M   'P 1'
#
loop_
_entity.id
_entity.type
_entity.pdbx_description
1 polymer ?
#
loop_
_entity_poly.entity_id
_entity_poly.type
_entity_poly.pdbx_seq_one_letter_code
_entity_poly.pdbx_strand_id
1 'polypeptide(L)'
;MWTVISVLILIGLLMMIMEVLVIPGSGFAGLIGLVLMAAGVWLAYSKEGIMAGHITLASTLAINLLGLIIILRSKTWKKAS
;
A
#
# COMPACT_ATOMS: atom_id res chain seq x y z
N MET A 1 -4.23 19.47 4.08
CA MET A 1 -4.62 18.49 3.03
C MET A 1 -4.40 17.04 3.47
N TRP A 2 -3.82 16.85 4.66
CA TRP A 2 -3.65 15.57 5.36
C TRP A 2 -4.81 14.58 5.32
N THR A 3 -6.06 15.03 5.43
CA THR A 3 -7.23 14.15 5.39
C THR A 3 -7.35 13.41 4.05
N VAL A 4 -7.13 14.13 2.95
CA VAL A 4 -7.20 13.56 1.59
C VAL A 4 -6.05 12.59 1.36
N ILE A 5 -4.85 12.95 1.79
CA ILE A 5 -3.65 12.08 1.72
C ILE A 5 -3.89 10.79 2.50
N SER A 6 -4.37 10.91 3.73
CA SER A 6 -4.63 9.76 4.61
C SER A 6 -5.71 8.85 4.04
N VAL A 7 -6.78 9.40 3.49
CA VAL A 7 -7.86 8.64 2.85
C VAL A 7 -7.36 7.92 1.59
N LEU A 8 -6.56 8.57 0.74
CA LEU A 8 -5.96 7.94 -0.45
C LEU A 8 -5.08 6.74 -0.06
N ILE A 9 -4.24 6.90 0.95
CA ILE A 9 -3.37 5.82 1.43
C ILE A 9 -4.18 4.71 2.09
N LEU A 10 -5.16 5.03 2.93
CA LEU A 10 -6.04 4.05 3.58
C LEU A 10 -6.85 3.24 2.57
N ILE A 11 -7.43 3.88 1.56
CA ILE A 11 -8.17 3.20 0.50
C ILE A 11 -7.22 2.31 -0.30
N GLY A 12 -6.05 2.81 -0.67
CA GLY A 12 -5.07 2.01 -1.42
C GLY A 12 -4.61 0.77 -0.64
N LEU A 13 -4.40 0.91 0.66
CA LEU A 13 -4.12 -0.20 1.58
C LEU A 13 -5.28 -1.20 1.67
N LEU A 14 -6.52 -0.70 1.81
CA LEU A 14 -7.73 -1.52 1.85
C LEU A 14 -7.89 -2.33 0.57
N MET A 15 -7.64 -1.74 -0.60
CA MET A 15 -7.68 -2.45 -1.88
C MET A 15 -6.62 -3.54 -1.97
N MET A 16 -5.42 -3.27 -1.46
CA MET A 16 -4.35 -4.25 -1.40
C MET A 16 -4.69 -5.44 -0.50
N ILE A 17 -5.30 -5.18 0.67
CA ILE A 17 -5.79 -6.23 1.58
C ILE A 17 -6.94 -7.00 0.94
N MET A 18 -7.89 -6.31 0.30
CA MET A 18 -9.00 -6.92 -0.45
C MET A 18 -8.50 -7.86 -1.54
N GLU A 19 -7.43 -7.52 -2.26
CA GLU A 19 -6.85 -8.45 -3.25
C GLU A 19 -6.40 -9.76 -2.60
N VAL A 20 -5.67 -9.64 -1.48
CA VAL A 20 -5.11 -10.81 -0.78
C VAL A 20 -6.21 -11.68 -0.19
N LEU A 21 -7.31 -11.09 0.30
CA LEU A 21 -8.40 -11.79 0.96
C LEU A 21 -9.47 -12.33 0.00
N VAL A 22 -9.91 -11.54 -0.99
CA VAL A 22 -11.09 -11.85 -1.81
C VAL A 22 -10.72 -12.55 -3.12
N ILE A 23 -9.70 -12.05 -3.84
CA ILE A 23 -9.32 -12.57 -5.15
C ILE A 23 -7.81 -12.84 -5.16
N PRO A 24 -7.35 -13.89 -4.47
CA PRO A 24 -5.93 -14.21 -4.43
C PRO A 24 -5.42 -14.50 -5.85
N GLY A 25 -4.56 -13.63 -6.37
CA GLY A 25 -3.83 -13.84 -7.62
C GLY A 25 -4.32 -13.05 -8.83
N SER A 26 -5.29 -12.13 -8.69
CA SER A 26 -5.70 -11.26 -9.81
C SER A 26 -4.77 -10.07 -10.06
N GLY A 27 -4.01 -9.59 -9.07
CA GLY A 27 -3.14 -8.41 -9.19
C GLY A 27 -3.86 -7.07 -9.37
N PHE A 28 -5.17 -7.08 -9.67
CA PHE A 28 -5.88 -5.92 -10.18
C PHE A 28 -6.19 -4.91 -9.08
N ALA A 29 -6.70 -5.38 -7.94
CA ALA A 29 -7.05 -4.50 -6.82
C ALA A 29 -5.81 -3.89 -6.14
N GLY A 30 -4.72 -4.65 -6.02
CA GLY A 30 -3.44 -4.17 -5.51
C GLY A 30 -2.75 -3.22 -6.47
N LEU A 31 -2.87 -3.39 -7.79
CA LEU A 31 -2.37 -2.41 -8.75
C LEU A 31 -3.11 -1.07 -8.61
N ILE A 32 -4.45 -1.10 -8.52
CA ILE A 32 -5.25 0.11 -8.28
C ILE A 32 -4.88 0.73 -6.92
N GLY A 33 -4.70 -0.10 -5.89
CA GLY A 33 -4.27 0.34 -4.58
C GLY A 33 -2.90 1.02 -4.59
N LEU A 34 -1.94 0.51 -5.34
CA LEU A 34 -0.62 1.11 -5.53
C LEU A 34 -0.70 2.48 -6.22
N VAL A 35 -1.53 2.62 -7.26
CA VAL A 35 -1.73 3.91 -7.94
C VAL A 35 -2.35 4.94 -6.99
N LEU A 36 -3.34 4.54 -6.18
CA LEU A 36 -3.95 5.41 -5.18
C LEU A 36 -2.95 5.85 -4.10
N MET A 37 -2.14 4.92 -3.60
CA MET A 37 -1.07 5.23 -2.65
C MET A 37 -0.02 6.18 -3.26
N ALA A 38 0.40 5.95 -4.50
CA ALA A 38 1.34 6.82 -5.21
C ALA A 38 0.78 8.24 -5.42
N ALA A 39 -0.50 8.36 -5.78
CA ALA A 39 -1.18 9.65 -5.87
C ALA A 39 -1.26 10.37 -4.50
N GLY A 40 -1.52 9.63 -3.41
CA GLY A 40 -1.49 10.16 -2.05
C GLY A 40 -0.11 10.71 -1.66
N VAL A 41 0.95 9.96 -1.96
CA VAL A 41 2.34 10.40 -1.73
C VAL A 41 2.68 11.64 -2.57
N TRP A 42 2.31 11.66 -3.85
CA TRP A 42 2.54 12.83 -4.70
C TRP A 42 1.83 14.08 -4.18
N LEU A 43 0.60 13.93 -3.68
CA LEU A 43 -0.14 15.02 -3.05
C LEU A 43 0.55 15.50 -1.76
N ALA A 44 1.14 14.59 -0.97
CA ALA A 44 1.93 14.95 0.21
C ALA A 44 3.15 15.81 -0.14
N TYR A 45 3.90 15.42 -1.18
CA TYR A 45 5.01 16.23 -1.69
C TYR A 45 4.55 17.61 -2.20
N SER A 46 3.42 17.64 -2.91
CA SER A 46 2.95 18.86 -3.58
C SER A 46 2.29 19.86 -2.63
N LYS A 47 1.69 19.41 -1.53
CA LYS A 47 0.87 20.26 -0.65
C LYS A 47 1.43 20.47 0.76
N GLU A 48 2.13 19.47 1.31
CA GLU A 48 2.63 19.51 2.69
C GLU A 48 4.16 19.67 2.74
N GLY A 49 4.84 19.57 1.60
CA GLY A 49 6.27 19.85 1.44
C GLY A 49 7.15 18.60 1.40
N ILE A 50 8.45 18.83 1.14
CA ILE A 50 9.43 17.75 0.86
C ILE A 50 9.60 16.81 2.06
N MET A 51 9.67 17.35 3.28
CA MET A 51 9.85 16.55 4.49
C MET A 51 8.65 15.64 4.76
N ALA A 52 7.43 16.19 4.63
CA ALA A 52 6.18 15.43 4.74
C ALA A 52 6.11 14.32 3.68
N GLY A 53 6.42 14.64 2.43
CA GLY A 53 6.46 13.69 1.32
C GLY A 53 7.41 12.51 1.58
N HIS A 54 8.62 12.76 2.08
CA HIS A 54 9.58 11.70 2.42
C HIS A 54 9.06 10.79 3.53
N ILE A 55 8.47 11.35 4.59
CA ILE A 55 7.88 10.56 5.69
C ILE A 55 6.74 9.69 5.17
N THR A 56 5.84 10.25 4.37
CA THR A 56 4.71 9.52 3.79
C THR A 56 5.18 8.42 2.82
N LEU A 57 6.17 8.70 1.97
CA LEU A 57 6.76 7.73 1.06
C LEU A 57 7.41 6.57 1.83
N ALA A 58 8.28 6.87 2.80
CA ALA A 58 8.98 5.87 3.60
C ALA A 58 7.99 4.97 4.36
N SER A 59 6.96 5.57 4.96
CA SER A 59 5.93 4.83 5.70
C SER A 59 5.13 3.90 4.77
N THR A 60 4.69 4.42 3.62
CA THR A 60 3.92 3.65 2.63
C THR A 60 4.73 2.47 2.09
N LEU A 61 6.01 2.72 1.77
CA LEU A 61 6.91 1.69 1.26
C LEU A 61 7.15 0.60 2.30
N ALA A 62 7.43 0.98 3.56
CA ALA A 62 7.65 0.04 4.65
C ALA A 62 6.45 -0.88 4.88
N ILE A 63 5.23 -0.33 4.88
CA ILE A 63 3.99 -1.11 5.03
C ILE A 63 3.82 -2.09 3.86
N ASN A 64 4.06 -1.64 2.62
CA ASN A 64 3.92 -2.48 1.44
C ASN A 64 4.94 -3.64 1.45
N LEU A 65 6.19 -3.35 1.83
CA LEU A 65 7.26 -4.34 1.95
C LEU A 65 6.96 -5.38 3.04
N LEU A 66 6.53 -4.93 4.22
CA LEU A 66 6.11 -5.80 5.32
C LEU A 66 4.94 -6.70 4.90
N GLY A 67 3.94 -6.14 4.22
CA GLY A 67 2.83 -6.90 3.66
C GLY A 67 3.29 -7.99 2.70
N LEU A 68 4.20 -7.66 1.78
CA LEU A 68 4.76 -8.63 0.84
C LEU A 68 5.52 -9.75 1.56
N ILE A 69 6.35 -9.42 2.55
CA ILE A 69 7.09 -10.41 3.35
C ILE A 69 6.14 -11.36 4.07
N ILE A 70 5.08 -10.84 4.70
CA ILE A 70 4.08 -11.65 5.41
C ILE A 70 3.34 -12.58 4.44
N ILE A 71 2.92 -12.08 3.28
CA ILE A 71 2.22 -12.85 2.24
C ILE A 71 3.13 -13.96 1.70
N LEU A 72 4.38 -13.63 1.38
CA LEU A 72 5.36 -14.60 0.86
C LEU A 72 5.66 -15.69 1.87
N ARG A 73 5.88 -15.33 3.15
CA ARG A 73 6.06 -16.32 4.23
C ARG A 73 4.81 -17.19 4.40
N SER A 74 3.61 -16.63 4.41
CA SER A 74 2.37 -17.42 4.54
C SER A 74 2.21 -18.45 3.42
N LYS A 75 2.55 -18.11 2.18
CA LYS A 75 2.48 -19.05 1.04
C LYS A 75 3.60 -20.10 1.02
N THR A 76 4.79 -19.81 1.56
CA THR A 76 5.87 -20.82 1.60
C THR A 76 5.58 -21.94 2.61
N TRP A 77 4.90 -21.63 3.71
CA TRP A 77 4.68 -22.60 4.79
C TRP A 77 3.55 -23.59 4.47
N LYS A 78 2.60 -23.23 3.60
CA LYS A 78 1.56 -24.17 3.13
C LYS A 78 2.08 -25.28 2.20
N LYS A 79 3.31 -25.17 1.69
CA LYS A 79 3.88 -26.16 0.76
C LYS A 79 4.85 -27.13 1.45
N ALA A 80 5.02 -27.03 2.77
CA ALA A 80 5.97 -27.81 3.56
C ALA A 80 5.31 -28.75 4.59
N SER A 81 3.99 -28.98 4.53
CA SER A 81 3.32 -30.08 5.26
C SER A 81 2.77 -31.12 4.32
#